data_AF-A0A7C4TG65-F1
#
_entry.id   AF-A0A7C4TG65-F1
#
_cell.length_a   1.000
_cell.length_b   1.000
_cell.length_c   1.000
_cell.angle_alpha   90.00
_cell.angle_beta   90.00
_cell.angle_gamma   90.00
#
_symmetry.space_group_name_H-M   'P 1'
#
loop_
_entity.id
_entity.type
_entity.pdbx_description
1 polymer ?
#
loop_
_entity_poly.entity_id
_entity_poly.type
_entity_poly.pdbx_seq_one_letter_code
_entity_poly.pdbx_strand_id
1 'polypeptide(L)'
;MATTVMNERVDQRADQRIEPAKPRPRLSDRISETTCIWLGVAWVIGYLAVGALEPATDHALPVIAIVLAVAFHLLLLATAAGLIARRRWGLHASLAASGLFLAGTVACPTTGHHTIGFWWLGQMAFSLALVGASLAALYGAERSAGDQEGVPASRA
;
A
#
# COMPACT_ATOMS: atom_id res chain seq x y z
N MET A 1 -49.83 22.79 25.68
CA MET A 1 -48.45 22.28 25.89
C MET A 1 -48.11 21.06 25.04
N ALA A 2 -49.06 20.18 24.68
CA ALA A 2 -48.81 19.00 23.84
C ALA A 2 -48.57 19.28 22.34
N THR A 3 -49.07 20.40 21.82
CA THR A 3 -48.96 20.76 20.39
C THR A 3 -47.56 21.24 19.98
N THR A 4 -46.78 21.84 20.89
CA THR A 4 -45.42 22.32 20.61
C THR A 4 -44.43 21.18 20.38
N VAL A 5 -44.54 20.11 21.18
CA VAL A 5 -43.63 18.95 21.13
C VAL A 5 -43.82 18.09 19.88
N MET A 6 -45.02 18.12 19.28
CA MET A 6 -45.27 17.37 18.04
C MET A 6 -44.74 18.11 16.80
N ASN A 7 -44.65 19.44 16.85
CA ASN A 7 -44.14 20.25 15.75
C ASN A 7 -42.60 20.10 15.62
N GLU A 8 -41.87 20.09 16.73
CA GLU A 8 -40.40 19.89 16.73
C GLU A 8 -39.96 18.54 16.15
N ARG A 9 -40.77 17.48 16.30
CA ARG A 9 -40.45 16.15 15.75
C ARG A 9 -40.70 16.05 14.25
N VAL A 10 -41.63 16.84 13.70
CA VAL A 10 -41.87 16.93 12.26
C VAL A 10 -40.74 17.70 11.60
N ASP A 11 -40.29 18.79 12.22
CA ASP A 11 -39.14 19.57 11.75
C ASP A 11 -37.82 18.77 11.83
N GLN A 12 -37.59 17.99 12.89
CA GLN A 12 -36.42 17.11 12.99
C GLN A 12 -36.38 15.99 11.94
N ARG A 13 -37.55 15.51 11.46
CA ARG A 13 -37.60 14.51 10.37
C ARG A 13 -37.39 15.13 8.99
N ALA A 14 -37.81 16.38 8.80
CA ALA A 14 -37.59 17.11 7.56
C ALA A 14 -36.12 17.52 7.38
N ASP A 15 -35.39 17.73 8.49
CA ASP A 15 -33.99 18.14 8.49
C ASP A 15 -32.99 16.97 8.63
N GLN A 16 -33.46 15.71 8.56
CA GLN A 16 -32.61 14.56 8.17
C GLN A 16 -32.25 14.68 6.69
N ARG A 17 -31.53 15.75 6.36
CA ARG A 17 -30.80 15.90 5.12
C ARG A 17 -29.88 14.69 5.04
N ILE A 18 -30.14 13.79 4.10
CA ILE A 18 -29.29 12.62 3.84
C ILE A 18 -27.88 13.18 3.64
N GLU A 19 -27.02 13.03 4.65
CA GLU A 19 -25.62 13.41 4.49
C GLU A 19 -25.11 12.64 3.27
N PRO A 20 -24.58 13.33 2.25
CA PRO A 20 -24.10 12.65 1.08
C PRO A 20 -23.04 11.65 1.52
N ALA A 21 -23.25 10.38 1.21
CA ALA A 21 -22.34 9.32 1.61
C ALA A 21 -20.91 9.66 1.18
N LYS A 22 -19.97 9.59 2.12
CA LYS A 22 -18.57 9.94 1.88
C LYS A 22 -18.05 9.20 0.63
N PRO A 23 -17.48 9.91 -0.36
CA PRO A 23 -16.96 9.28 -1.57
C PRO A 23 -15.94 8.20 -1.21
N ARG A 24 -16.12 6.99 -1.76
CA ARG A 24 -15.14 5.91 -1.59
C ARG A 24 -13.86 6.25 -2.35
N PRO A 25 -12.68 6.00 -1.77
CA PRO A 25 -11.42 6.21 -2.47
C PRO A 25 -11.35 5.35 -3.74
N ARG A 26 -10.83 5.93 -4.82
CA ARG A 26 -10.69 5.29 -6.12
C ARG A 26 -9.23 4.95 -6.39
N LEU A 27 -9.01 3.86 -7.13
CA LEU A 27 -7.68 3.44 -7.57
C LEU A 27 -6.96 4.49 -8.44
N SER A 28 -7.72 5.36 -9.11
CA SER A 28 -7.22 6.46 -9.94
C SER A 28 -6.82 7.71 -9.16
N ASP A 29 -7.08 7.76 -7.85
CA ASP A 29 -6.80 8.95 -7.05
C ASP A 29 -5.31 9.27 -7.03
N ARG A 30 -4.99 10.56 -6.97
CA ARG A 30 -3.60 11.00 -6.95
C ARG A 30 -2.99 10.80 -5.56
N ILE A 31 -1.73 10.38 -5.54
CA ILE A 31 -0.94 10.24 -4.31
C ILE A 31 0.06 11.39 -4.16
N SER A 32 0.47 11.64 -2.91
CA SER A 32 1.44 12.70 -2.61
C SER A 32 2.78 12.41 -3.28
N GLU A 33 3.46 13.46 -3.72
CA GLU A 33 4.77 13.34 -4.37
C GLU A 33 5.82 12.78 -3.41
N THR A 34 5.82 13.27 -2.17
CA THR A 34 6.68 12.80 -1.09
C THR A 34 6.53 11.30 -0.85
N THR A 35 5.29 10.78 -0.83
CA THR A 35 5.04 9.33 -0.72
C THR A 35 5.62 8.58 -1.91
N CYS A 36 5.46 9.10 -3.14
CA CYS A 36 6.01 8.45 -4.33
C CYS A 36 7.54 8.37 -4.27
N ILE A 37 8.19 9.47 -3.88
CA ILE A 37 9.65 9.55 -3.80
C ILE A 37 10.17 8.58 -2.75
N TRP A 38 9.67 8.64 -1.51
CA TRP A 38 10.16 7.78 -0.44
C TRP A 38 9.93 6.30 -0.71
N LEU A 39 8.74 5.94 -1.19
CA LEU A 39 8.43 4.54 -1.49
C LEU A 39 9.23 4.05 -2.71
N GLY A 40 9.40 4.88 -3.73
CA GLY A 40 10.24 4.56 -4.89
C GLY A 40 11.70 4.37 -4.52
N VAL A 41 12.26 5.27 -3.70
CA VAL A 41 13.63 5.17 -3.17
C VAL A 41 13.80 3.91 -2.33
N ALA A 42 12.85 3.60 -1.44
CA ALA A 42 12.87 2.39 -0.63
C ALA A 42 12.93 1.12 -1.50
N TRP A 43 12.11 1.06 -2.56
CA TRP A 43 12.13 -0.05 -3.51
C TRP A 43 13.47 -0.19 -4.23
N VAL A 44 14.02 0.90 -4.77
CA VAL A 44 15.30 0.87 -5.49
C VAL A 44 16.44 0.44 -4.57
N ILE A 45 16.59 1.10 -3.42
CA ILE A 45 17.69 0.81 -2.49
C ILE A 45 17.60 -0.63 -2.00
N GLY A 46 16.43 -1.07 -1.57
CA GLY A 46 16.32 -2.39 -1.00
C GLY A 46 16.35 -3.51 -2.02
N TYR A 47 15.83 -3.32 -3.24
CA TYR A 47 16.02 -4.31 -4.31
C TYR A 47 17.51 -4.53 -4.62
N LEU A 48 18.29 -3.45 -4.67
CA LEU A 48 19.75 -3.53 -4.86
C LEU A 48 20.44 -4.19 -3.65
N ALA A 49 20.06 -3.83 -2.42
CA ALA A 49 20.64 -4.41 -1.22
C ALA A 49 20.36 -5.92 -1.10
N VAL A 50 19.16 -6.36 -1.46
CA VAL A 50 18.76 -7.77 -1.48
C VAL A 50 19.65 -8.55 -2.45
N GLY A 51 19.82 -8.08 -3.68
CA GLY A 51 20.68 -8.72 -4.67
C GLY A 51 22.16 -8.75 -4.28
N ALA A 52 22.63 -7.78 -3.49
CA ALA A 52 24.00 -7.76 -2.98
C ALA A 52 24.22 -8.71 -1.78
N LEU A 53 23.17 -8.97 -1.00
CA LEU A 53 23.22 -9.81 0.20
C LEU A 53 22.94 -11.29 -0.09
N GLU A 54 22.22 -11.58 -1.17
CA GLU A 54 21.80 -12.94 -1.52
C GLU A 54 23.02 -13.80 -1.93
N PRO A 55 23.23 -14.95 -1.28
CA PRO A 55 24.33 -15.83 -1.64
C PRO A 55 24.06 -16.51 -2.98
N ALA A 56 25.09 -16.61 -3.82
CA ALA A 56 25.03 -17.39 -5.04
C ALA A 56 24.69 -18.86 -4.71
N THR A 57 23.83 -19.46 -5.52
CA THR A 57 23.41 -20.87 -5.41
C THR A 57 23.50 -21.53 -6.78
N ASP A 58 23.94 -22.78 -6.80
CA ASP A 58 23.95 -23.65 -7.98
C ASP A 58 22.76 -24.61 -8.02
N HIS A 59 21.90 -24.56 -6.98
CA HIS A 59 20.68 -25.34 -6.92
C HIS A 59 19.67 -24.87 -7.97
N ALA A 60 18.94 -25.81 -8.57
CA ALA A 60 17.87 -25.48 -9.50
C ALA A 60 16.76 -24.68 -8.79
N LEU A 61 16.25 -23.65 -9.45
CA LEU A 61 15.09 -22.88 -8.98
C LEU A 61 13.84 -23.78 -8.98
N PRO A 62 13.14 -23.94 -7.85
CA PRO A 62 11.88 -24.65 -7.84
C PRO A 62 10.83 -23.88 -8.65
N VAL A 63 9.94 -24.58 -9.34
CA VAL A 63 8.93 -23.97 -10.22
C VAL A 63 8.11 -22.89 -9.51
N ILE A 64 7.77 -23.11 -8.23
CA ILE A 64 7.05 -22.13 -7.43
C ILE A 64 7.84 -20.82 -7.24
N ALA A 65 9.17 -20.88 -7.10
CA ALA A 65 10.01 -19.69 -7.00
C ALA A 65 10.03 -18.92 -8.32
N ILE A 66 10.03 -19.60 -9.46
CA ILE A 66 9.93 -18.95 -10.79
C ILE A 66 8.60 -18.21 -10.91
N VAL A 67 7.49 -18.85 -10.56
CA VAL A 67 6.15 -18.25 -10.61
C VAL A 67 6.08 -17.01 -9.71
N LEU A 68 6.57 -17.12 -8.47
CA LEU A 68 6.61 -16.01 -7.51
C LEU A 68 7.49 -14.87 -8.03
N ALA A 69 8.67 -15.18 -8.59
CA ALA A 69 9.58 -14.18 -9.12
C ALA A 69 8.98 -13.42 -10.30
N VAL A 70 8.32 -14.11 -11.24
CA VAL A 70 7.65 -13.45 -12.38
C VAL A 70 6.52 -12.55 -11.88
N ALA A 71 5.65 -13.06 -11.00
CA ALA A 71 4.55 -12.28 -10.43
C ALA A 71 5.06 -11.04 -9.67
N PHE A 72 6.12 -11.22 -8.88
CA PHE A 72 6.78 -10.13 -8.16
C PHE A 72 7.31 -9.05 -9.13
N HIS A 73 8.03 -9.42 -10.19
CA HIS A 73 8.57 -8.45 -11.14
C HIS A 73 7.46 -7.68 -11.88
N LEU A 74 6.36 -8.35 -12.26
CA LEU A 74 5.20 -7.69 -12.86
C LEU A 74 4.57 -6.67 -11.90
N LEU A 75 4.44 -7.03 -10.62
CA LEU A 75 3.92 -6.13 -9.59
C LEU A 75 4.90 -4.99 -9.27
N LEU A 76 6.20 -5.23 -9.35
CA LEU A 76 7.23 -4.19 -9.18
C LEU A 76 7.16 -3.18 -10.34
N LEU A 77 7.00 -3.65 -11.57
CA LEU A 77 6.77 -2.79 -12.74
C LEU A 77 5.47 -1.99 -12.60
N ALA A 78 4.39 -2.63 -12.15
CA ALA A 78 3.14 -1.94 -11.86
C ALA A 78 3.33 -0.88 -10.75
N THR A 79 4.08 -1.21 -9.70
CA THR A 79 4.43 -0.26 -8.63
C THR A 79 5.14 0.95 -9.20
N ALA A 80 6.21 0.75 -9.96
CA ALA A 80 6.97 1.83 -10.58
C ALA A 80 6.08 2.70 -11.48
N ALA A 81 5.30 2.09 -12.38
CA ALA A 81 4.39 2.81 -13.26
C ALA A 81 3.33 3.61 -12.49
N GLY A 82 2.77 3.03 -11.42
CA GLY A 82 1.78 3.68 -10.57
C GLY A 82 2.35 4.85 -9.76
N LEU A 83 3.57 4.72 -9.24
CA LEU A 83 4.26 5.81 -8.53
C LEU A 83 4.65 6.95 -9.48
N ILE A 84 5.17 6.64 -10.67
CA ILE A 84 5.48 7.63 -11.72
C ILE A 84 4.21 8.38 -12.15
N ALA A 85 3.12 7.64 -12.39
CA ALA A 85 1.82 8.22 -12.71
C ALA A 85 1.13 8.89 -11.50
N ARG A 86 1.73 8.78 -10.31
CA ARG A 86 1.20 9.23 -9.01
C ARG A 86 -0.23 8.77 -8.76
N ARG A 87 -0.51 7.49 -8.99
CA ARG A 87 -1.84 6.88 -8.82
C ARG A 87 -1.88 5.91 -7.65
N ARG A 88 -3.02 5.90 -6.95
CA ARG A 88 -3.27 5.05 -5.77
C ARG A 88 -3.15 3.57 -6.06
N TRP A 89 -3.47 3.10 -7.26
CA TRP A 89 -3.23 1.70 -7.66
C TRP A 89 -1.75 1.30 -7.57
N GLY A 90 -0.80 2.25 -7.71
CA GLY A 90 0.62 2.01 -7.48
C GLY A 90 0.95 1.61 -6.05
N LEU A 91 0.22 2.12 -5.05
CA LEU A 91 0.37 1.73 -3.65
C LEU A 91 -0.15 0.30 -3.40
N HIS A 92 -1.25 -0.07 -4.04
CA HIS A 92 -1.76 -1.45 -3.98
C HIS A 92 -0.81 -2.43 -4.66
N ALA A 93 -0.26 -2.06 -5.82
CA ALA A 93 0.79 -2.84 -6.47
C ALA A 93 2.03 -3.00 -5.58
N SER A 94 2.45 -1.92 -4.90
CA SER A 94 3.55 -1.96 -3.93
C SER A 94 3.27 -2.92 -2.78
N LEU A 95 2.06 -2.86 -2.21
CA LEU A 95 1.66 -3.77 -1.13
C LEU A 95 1.70 -5.24 -1.60
N ALA A 96 1.17 -5.52 -2.80
CA ALA A 96 1.19 -6.87 -3.36
C ALA A 96 2.63 -7.35 -3.67
N ALA A 97 3.47 -6.49 -4.26
CA ALA A 97 4.87 -6.79 -4.54
C ALA A 97 5.64 -7.08 -3.25
N SER A 98 5.48 -6.25 -2.22
CA SER A 98 6.14 -6.43 -0.91
C SER A 98 5.67 -7.71 -0.20
N GLY A 99 4.38 -8.07 -0.32
CA GLY A 99 3.86 -9.33 0.18
C GLY A 99 4.44 -10.55 -0.54
N LEU A 100 4.53 -10.52 -1.88
CA LEU A 100 5.19 -11.60 -2.63
C LEU A 100 6.69 -11.69 -2.33
N PHE A 101 7.34 -10.54 -2.15
CA PHE A 101 8.75 -10.49 -1.78
C PHE A 101 8.97 -11.16 -0.41
N LEU A 102 8.17 -10.81 0.60
CA LEU A 102 8.17 -11.47 1.90
C LEU A 102 7.93 -12.98 1.78
N ALA A 103 6.93 -13.39 0.99
CA ALA A 103 6.63 -14.81 0.76
C ALA A 103 7.81 -15.54 0.10
N GLY A 104 8.46 -14.92 -0.87
CA GLY A 104 9.67 -15.43 -1.52
C GLY A 104 10.81 -15.61 -0.53
N THR A 105 11.07 -14.61 0.32
CA THR A 105 12.11 -14.68 1.34
C THR A 105 11.84 -15.80 2.38
N VAL A 106 10.58 -16.16 2.66
CA VAL A 106 10.27 -17.37 3.48
C VAL A 106 10.44 -18.66 2.67
N ALA A 107 9.98 -18.68 1.42
CA ALA A 107 9.98 -19.87 0.57
C ALA A 107 11.39 -20.34 0.18
N CYS A 108 12.32 -19.41 -0.09
CA CYS A 108 13.68 -19.74 -0.55
C CYS A 108 14.45 -20.67 0.41
N PRO A 109 14.58 -20.38 1.72
CA PRO A 109 15.26 -21.29 2.64
C PRO A 109 14.42 -22.53 2.99
N THR A 110 13.09 -22.41 3.06
CA THR A 110 12.22 -23.54 3.44
C THR A 110 12.15 -24.63 2.37
N THR A 111 12.49 -24.30 1.12
CA THR A 111 12.66 -25.24 0.01
C THR A 111 14.09 -25.76 -0.14
N GLY A 112 15.03 -25.30 0.69
CA GLY A 112 16.44 -25.68 0.62
C GLY A 112 17.23 -25.00 -0.50
N HIS A 113 16.66 -23.99 -1.18
CA HIS A 113 17.31 -23.33 -2.32
C HIS A 113 18.45 -22.39 -1.90
N HIS A 114 18.35 -21.76 -0.72
CA HIS A 114 19.44 -21.03 -0.07
C HIS A 114 19.61 -21.45 1.38
N THR A 115 20.83 -21.34 1.90
CA THR A 115 21.12 -21.54 3.32
C THR A 115 20.65 -20.35 4.15
N ILE A 116 20.04 -20.61 5.31
CA ILE A 116 19.63 -19.54 6.23
C ILE A 116 20.87 -18.85 6.80
N GLY A 117 20.86 -17.51 6.79
CA GLY A 117 21.96 -16.71 7.33
C GLY A 117 21.54 -15.27 7.64
N PHE A 118 22.52 -14.40 7.92
CA PHE A 118 22.23 -13.00 8.28
C PHE A 118 21.56 -12.22 7.14
N TRP A 119 21.86 -12.58 5.89
CA TRP A 119 21.19 -12.03 4.70
C TRP A 119 19.66 -12.22 4.77
N TRP A 120 19.19 -13.38 5.24
CA TRP A 120 17.78 -13.71 5.34
C TRP A 120 17.06 -12.81 6.36
N LEU A 121 17.69 -12.52 7.51
CA LEU A 121 17.16 -11.57 8.49
C LEU A 121 17.05 -10.16 7.91
N GLY A 122 18.04 -9.73 7.12
CA GLY A 122 18.02 -8.46 6.41
C GLY A 122 16.86 -8.38 5.41
N GLN A 123 16.67 -9.42 4.60
CA GLN A 123 15.57 -9.48 3.64
C GLN A 123 14.19 -9.55 4.33
N MET A 124 14.06 -10.27 5.44
CA MET A 124 12.84 -10.30 6.28
C MET A 124 12.51 -8.92 6.84
N ALA A 125 13.49 -8.24 7.46
CA ALA A 125 13.29 -6.92 8.02
C ALA A 125 12.91 -5.90 6.93
N PHE A 126 13.59 -5.95 5.79
CA PHE A 126 13.31 -5.05 4.67
C PHE A 126 11.93 -5.29 4.04
N SER A 127 11.57 -6.56 3.79
CA SER A 127 10.26 -6.91 3.22
C SER A 127 9.10 -6.51 4.15
N LEU A 128 9.22 -6.75 5.46
CA LEU A 128 8.25 -6.30 6.45
C LEU A 128 8.15 -4.76 6.50
N ALA A 129 9.28 -4.05 6.43
CA ALA A 129 9.28 -2.59 6.39
C ALA A 129 8.56 -2.06 5.14
N LEU A 130 8.74 -2.68 3.98
CA LEU A 130 8.02 -2.32 2.75
C LEU A 130 6.52 -2.58 2.84
N VAL A 131 6.09 -3.70 3.43
CA VAL A 131 4.67 -3.98 3.69
C VAL A 131 4.09 -2.89 4.59
N GLY A 132 4.77 -2.59 5.70
CA GLY A 132 4.37 -1.54 6.64
C GLY A 132 4.30 -0.15 5.99
N ALA A 133 5.31 0.22 5.20
CA ALA A 133 5.34 1.49 4.48
C ALA A 133 4.21 1.60 3.44
N SER A 134 3.93 0.51 2.71
CA SER A 134 2.84 0.46 1.72
C SER A 134 1.47 0.60 2.40
N LEU A 135 1.25 -0.07 3.53
CA LEU A 135 0.04 0.08 4.34
C LEU A 135 -0.10 1.50 4.90
N ALA A 136 0.97 2.04 5.49
CA ALA A 136 0.98 3.40 6.03
C ALA A 136 0.66 4.45 4.95
N ALA A 137 1.20 4.28 3.74
CA ALA A 137 0.90 5.15 2.60
C ALA A 137 -0.59 5.07 2.18
N LEU A 138 -1.17 3.87 2.16
CA LEU A 138 -2.59 3.67 1.85
C LEU A 138 -3.50 4.33 2.89
N TYR A 139 -3.24 4.10 4.19
CA TYR A 139 -4.03 4.70 5.27
C TYR A 139 -3.81 6.20 5.42
N GLY A 140 -2.59 6.69 5.18
CA GLY A 140 -2.27 8.12 5.19
C GLY A 140 -3.01 8.88 4.10
N ALA A 141 -3.10 8.31 2.89
CA ALA A 141 -3.85 8.90 1.79
C ALA A 141 -5.36 9.03 2.10
N GLU A 142 -5.92 8.12 2.90
CA GLU A 142 -7.32 8.19 3.33
C GLU A 142 -7.58 9.30 4.35
N ARG A 143 -6.64 9.51 5.29
CA ARG A 143 -6.74 10.58 6.29
C ARG A 143 -6.68 11.97 5.66
N SER A 144 -5.72 12.19 4.76
CA SER A 144 -5.59 13.48 4.06
C SER A 144 -6.80 13.83 3.20
N ALA A 145 -7.53 12.84 2.68
CA ALA A 145 -8.78 13.07 1.95
C ALA A 145 -9.93 13.48 2.89
N GLY A 146 -9.95 12.99 4.14
CA GLY A 146 -10.96 13.36 5.13
C GLY A 146 -10.79 14.76 5.71
N ASP A 147 -9.55 15.21 5.90
CA ASP A 147 -9.28 16.53 6.48
C ASP A 147 -9.63 17.69 5.53
N GLN A 148 -9.58 17.48 4.21
CA GLN A 148 -9.93 18.52 3.23
C GLN A 148 -11.45 18.74 3.07
N GLU A 149 -12.30 17.79 3.46
CA GLU A 149 -13.76 17.95 3.44
C GLU A 149 -14.28 18.80 4.62
N GLY A 150 -13.48 18.96 5.68
CA GLY A 150 -13.87 19.69 6.90
C GLY A 150 -13.58 21.19 6.91
N VAL A 151 -12.94 21.74 5.87
CA VAL A 151 -12.67 23.18 5.77
C VAL A 151 -13.81 23.83 4.99
N PRO A 152 -14.73 24.58 5.64
CA PRO A 152 -15.78 25.29 4.92
C PRO A 152 -15.14 26.28 3.95
N ALA A 153 -15.62 26.28 2.71
CA ALA A 153 -15.30 27.25 1.68
C ALA A 153 -15.86 28.63 2.06
N SER A 154 -15.26 29.27 3.07
CA SER A 154 -15.49 30.68 3.36
C SER A 154 -14.17 31.41 3.13
N ARG A 155 -14.22 32.36 2.18
CA ARG A 155 -13.17 33.32 1.77
C ARG A 155 -12.36 32.90 0.53
N ALA A 156 -13.00 33.07 -0.62
CA ALA A 156 -12.39 33.80 -1.74
C ALA A 156 -13.32 34.98 -2.06
#